data_AF-A0A2T2SHP7-F1
#
_entry.id   AF-A0A2T2SHP7-F1
#
_cell.length_a   1.000
_cell.length_b   1.000
_cell.length_c   1.000
_cell.angle_alpha   90.00
_cell.angle_beta   90.00
_cell.angle_gamma   90.00
#
_symmetry.space_group_name_H-M   'P 1'
#
loop_
_entity.id
_entity.type
_entity.pdbx_description
1 polymer ?
#
loop_
_entity_poly.entity_id
_entity_poly.type
_entity_poly.pdbx_seq_one_letter_code
_entity_poly.pdbx_strand_id
1 'polypeptide(L)'
;MLNLAGWPLWVVVSLFAAAALVIAVGGTRMTRTADHLADLTGIGEALFGAVLLGGATSLPGIITSVATAAQGFAEIAVSNAVGGIAAQTTFLAIADITYRRANLEHAAASVENLMQGALLSTLLAFPLLAMN
;
A
#
# COMPACT_ATOMS: atom_id res chain seq x y z
N MET A 1 20.41 8.57 6.39
CA MET A 1 19.57 8.50 5.17
C MET A 1 20.47 8.80 3.98
N LEU A 2 20.36 8.06 2.87
CA LEU A 2 21.15 8.32 1.65
C LEU A 2 20.89 9.75 1.16
N ASN A 3 21.94 10.56 1.00
CA ASN A 3 21.81 11.91 0.45
C ASN A 3 21.78 11.84 -1.09
N LEU A 4 20.57 11.71 -1.63
CA LEU A 4 20.32 11.63 -3.08
C LEU A 4 20.37 13.00 -3.77
N ALA A 5 20.38 14.11 -3.02
CA ALA A 5 20.29 15.46 -3.57
C ALA A 5 21.54 15.87 -4.38
N GLY A 6 22.69 15.22 -4.13
CA GLY A 6 23.92 15.46 -4.88
C GLY A 6 24.12 14.56 -6.10
N TRP A 7 23.18 13.65 -6.39
CA TRP A 7 23.36 12.66 -7.45
C TRP A 7 22.82 13.17 -8.80
N PRO A 8 23.41 12.73 -9.93
CA PRO A 8 22.87 13.05 -11.24
C PRO A 8 21.42 12.54 -11.38
N LEU A 9 20.55 13.34 -12.00
CA LEU A 9 19.13 12.99 -12.19
C LEU A 9 18.94 11.61 -12.83
N TRP A 10 19.77 11.26 -13.81
CA TRP A 10 19.69 9.97 -14.50
C TRP A 10 19.95 8.80 -13.54
N VAL A 11 20.85 8.94 -12.55
CA VAL A 11 21.11 7.90 -11.54
C VAL A 11 19.87 7.71 -10.66
N VAL A 12 19.26 8.82 -10.22
CA VAL A 12 18.07 8.78 -9.37
C VAL A 12 16.90 8.13 -10.11
N VAL A 13 16.69 8.51 -11.37
CA VAL A 13 15.64 7.93 -12.23
C VAL A 13 15.89 6.44 -12.49
N SER A 14 17.13 6.04 -12.78
CA SER A 14 17.48 4.62 -12.97
C SER A 14 17.27 3.80 -11.70
N LEU A 15 17.66 4.33 -10.54
CA LEU A 15 17.44 3.68 -9.25
C LEU A 15 15.94 3.53 -8.95
N PHE A 16 15.16 4.58 -9.20
CA PHE A 16 13.71 4.53 -9.06
C PHE A 16 13.08 3.47 -9.98
N ALA A 17 13.47 3.45 -11.26
CA ALA A 17 12.96 2.48 -12.22
C ALA A 17 13.32 1.04 -11.84
N ALA A 18 14.55 0.81 -11.35
CA ALA A 18 14.97 -0.50 -10.86
C ALA A 18 14.18 -0.92 -9.62
N ALA A 19 13.98 -0.03 -8.65
CA ALA A 19 13.17 -0.31 -7.46
C ALA A 19 11.71 -0.60 -7.83
N ALA A 20 11.12 0.19 -8.72
CA ALA A 20 9.76 -0.01 -9.22
C ALA A 20 9.61 -1.39 -9.90
N LEU A 21 10.59 -1.79 -10.72
CA LEU A 21 10.59 -3.10 -11.36
C LEU A 21 10.67 -4.24 -10.32
N VAL A 22 11.56 -4.11 -9.34
CA VAL A 22 11.68 -5.09 -8.25
C VAL A 22 10.38 -5.22 -7.47
N ILE A 23 9.72 -4.10 -7.15
CA ILE A 23 8.43 -4.09 -6.45
C ILE A 23 7.35 -4.73 -7.32
N ALA A 24 7.27 -4.41 -8.61
CA ALA A 24 6.26 -4.98 -9.51
C ALA A 24 6.41 -6.51 -9.65
N VAL A 25 7.64 -6.99 -9.84
CA VAL A 25 7.93 -8.42 -9.96
C VAL A 25 7.79 -9.13 -8.62
N GLY A 26 8.20 -8.49 -7.52
CA GLY A 26 8.08 -9.01 -6.17
C GLY A 26 6.63 -9.13 -5.72
N GLY A 27 5.83 -8.08 -5.93
CA GLY A 27 4.41 -8.04 -5.59
C GLY A 27 3.61 -9.12 -6.32
N THR A 28 3.81 -9.27 -7.64
CA THR A 28 3.13 -10.31 -8.42
C THR A 28 3.47 -11.73 -7.98
N ARG A 29 4.72 -11.99 -7.56
CA ARG A 29 5.10 -13.29 -6.99
C ARG A 29 4.52 -13.48 -5.59
N MET A 30 4.53 -12.43 -4.77
CA MET A 30 4.03 -12.46 -3.40
C MET A 30 2.54 -12.83 -3.37
N THR A 31 1.72 -12.29 -4.28
CA THR A 31 0.30 -12.67 -4.40
C THR A 31 0.14 -14.18 -4.60
N ARG A 32 0.85 -14.78 -5.57
CA ARG A 32 0.77 -16.23 -5.82
C ARG A 32 1.22 -17.07 -4.63
N THR A 33 2.25 -16.61 -3.93
CA THR A 33 2.71 -17.29 -2.71
C THR A 33 1.70 -17.15 -1.58
N ALA A 34 1.01 -16.01 -1.49
CA ALA A 34 -0.04 -15.79 -0.52
C ALA A 34 -1.23 -16.74 -0.74
N ASP A 35 -1.68 -16.91 -1.98
CA ASP A 35 -2.76 -17.85 -2.34
C ASP A 35 -2.38 -19.28 -1.92
N HIS A 36 -1.19 -19.73 -2.29
CA HIS A 36 -0.71 -21.08 -1.96
C HIS A 36 -0.56 -21.31 -0.45
N LEU A 37 -0.18 -20.28 0.32
CA LEU A 37 -0.11 -20.38 1.78
C LEU A 37 -1.51 -20.35 2.41
N ALA A 38 -2.46 -19.62 1.83
CA ALA A 38 -3.84 -19.61 2.28
C ALA A 38 -4.48 -21.00 2.14
N ASP A 39 -4.21 -21.69 1.02
CA ASP A 39 -4.65 -23.06 0.78
C ASP A 39 -4.08 -24.04 1.80
N LEU A 40 -2.78 -23.93 2.11
CA LEU A 40 -2.10 -24.80 3.06
C LEU A 40 -2.55 -24.58 4.51
N THR A 41 -2.87 -23.33 4.87
CA THR A 41 -3.23 -22.96 6.25
C THR A 41 -4.73 -23.05 6.52
N GLY A 42 -5.56 -23.09 5.48
CA GLY A 42 -7.03 -23.13 5.59
C GLY A 42 -7.64 -21.81 6.10
N ILE A 43 -6.88 -20.72 6.13
CA ILE A 43 -7.29 -19.40 6.67
C ILE A 43 -8.16 -18.62 5.66
N GLY A 44 -8.25 -19.11 4.41
CA GLY A 44 -8.97 -18.50 3.31
C GLY A 44 -8.14 -17.41 2.62
N GLU A 45 -8.13 -17.44 1.28
CA GLU A 45 -7.34 -16.52 0.44
C GLU A 45 -7.58 -15.05 0.81
N ALA A 46 -8.84 -14.68 1.04
CA ALA A 46 -9.23 -13.31 1.40
C ALA A 46 -8.58 -12.79 2.68
N LEU A 47 -8.63 -13.57 3.77
CA LEU A 47 -8.08 -13.16 5.05
C LEU A 47 -6.55 -13.16 5.01
N PHE A 48 -5.97 -14.16 4.35
CA PHE A 48 -4.52 -14.28 4.21
C PHE A 48 -3.95 -13.15 3.34
N GLY A 49 -4.59 -12.84 2.21
CA GLY A 49 -4.28 -11.70 1.36
C GLY A 49 -4.40 -10.39 2.12
N ALA A 50 -5.51 -10.15 2.83
CA ALA A 50 -5.68 -8.93 3.61
C ALA A 50 -4.56 -8.72 4.65
N VAL A 51 -4.13 -9.77 5.35
CA VAL A 51 -3.09 -9.67 6.38
C VAL A 51 -1.68 -9.55 5.78
N LEU A 52 -1.30 -10.44 4.85
CA LEU A 52 0.06 -10.49 4.33
C LEU A 52 0.30 -9.50 3.20
N LEU A 53 -0.53 -9.51 2.16
CA LEU A 53 -0.40 -8.56 1.07
C LEU A 53 -0.74 -7.15 1.57
N GLY A 54 -1.80 -7.04 2.36
CA GLY A 54 -2.19 -5.75 2.91
C GLY A 54 -1.21 -5.19 3.94
N GLY A 55 -0.69 -6.05 4.82
CA GLY A 55 0.37 -5.68 5.75
C GLY A 55 1.67 -5.29 5.05
N ALA A 56 2.15 -6.10 4.10
CA ALA A 56 3.40 -5.84 3.38
C ALA A 56 3.37 -4.54 2.57
N THR A 57 2.24 -4.20 1.95
CA THR A 57 2.07 -2.96 1.18
C THR A 57 1.90 -1.73 2.07
N SER A 58 1.32 -1.88 3.26
CA SER A 58 1.10 -0.79 4.22
C SER A 58 2.33 -0.52 5.11
N LEU A 59 3.20 -1.50 5.31
CA LEU A 59 4.36 -1.42 6.20
C LEU A 59 5.28 -0.22 5.91
N PRO A 60 5.66 0.08 4.66
CA PRO A 60 6.49 1.25 4.35
C PRO A 60 5.79 2.56 4.73
N GLY A 61 4.49 2.66 4.48
CA GLY A 61 3.68 3.82 4.84
C GLY A 61 3.61 4.01 6.35
N ILE A 62 3.41 2.94 7.10
CA ILE A 62 3.42 2.95 8.58
C ILE A 62 4.78 3.42 9.11
N ILE A 63 5.89 2.87 8.58
CA ILE A 63 7.24 3.27 8.98
C ILE A 63 7.45 4.76 8.73
N THR A 64 7.10 5.28 7.55
CA THR A 64 7.21 6.70 7.23
C THR A 64 6.38 7.55 8.19
N SER A 65 5.10 7.23 8.38
CA SER A 65 4.21 8.00 9.26
C SER A 65 4.69 8.00 10.72
N VAL A 66 5.11 6.85 11.25
CA VAL A 66 5.65 6.75 12.62
C VAL A 66 6.95 7.54 12.74
N ALA A 67 7.87 7.40 11.78
CA ALA A 67 9.16 8.08 11.81
C ALA A 67 9.01 9.61 11.74
N THR A 68 8.11 10.13 10.91
CA THR A 68 7.87 11.57 10.79
C THR A 68 7.13 12.12 12.01
N ALA A 69 6.14 11.38 12.54
CA ALA A 69 5.45 11.78 13.76
C ALA A 69 6.40 11.82 14.97
N ALA A 70 7.28 10.83 15.12
CA ALA A 70 8.29 10.78 16.18
C ALA A 70 9.30 11.93 16.10
N GLN A 71 9.50 12.52 14.93
CA GLN A 71 10.36 13.69 14.71
C GLN A 71 9.61 15.03 14.92
N GLY A 72 8.35 15.00 15.35
CA GLY A 72 7.52 16.19 15.54
C GLY A 72 6.79 16.68 14.29
N PHE A 73 6.92 15.96 13.16
CA PHE A 73 6.24 16.29 11.90
C PHE A 73 4.92 15.51 11.76
N ALA A 74 3.99 15.75 12.69
CA ALA A 74 2.68 15.08 12.70
C ALA A 74 1.87 15.35 11.42
N GLU A 75 1.93 16.57 10.88
CA GLU A 75 1.26 16.95 9.64
C GLU A 75 1.75 16.10 8.44
N ILE A 76 3.06 15.83 8.37
CA ILE A 76 3.64 14.96 7.33
C ILE A 76 3.12 13.54 7.48
N ALA A 77 3.05 13.02 8.71
CA ALA A 77 2.53 11.68 8.99
C ALA A 77 1.07 11.51 8.53
N VAL A 78 0.23 12.53 8.77
CA VAL A 78 -1.18 12.57 8.34
C VAL A 78 -1.25 12.67 6.81
N SER A 79 -0.47 13.56 6.20
CA SER A 79 -0.45 13.74 4.75
C SER A 79 -0.02 12.45 4.01
N ASN A 80 0.91 11.67 4.57
CA ASN A 80 1.34 10.38 4.03
C ASN A 80 0.18 9.37 4.01
N ALA A 81 -0.58 9.29 5.11
CA ALA A 81 -1.71 8.37 5.19
C ALA A 81 -2.85 8.78 4.23
N VAL A 82 -3.24 10.06 4.22
CA VAL A 82 -4.29 10.57 3.32
C VAL A 82 -3.87 10.46 1.85
N GLY A 83 -2.63 10.82 1.53
CA GLY A 83 -2.07 10.72 0.19
C GLY A 83 -2.01 9.28 -0.31
N GLY A 84 -1.69 8.32 0.57
CA GLY A 84 -1.69 6.90 0.25
C GLY A 84 -3.09 6.37 -0.15
N ILE A 85 -4.14 6.79 0.55
CA ILE A 85 -5.53 6.43 0.16
C ILE A 85 -5.89 7.07 -1.17
N ALA A 86 -5.63 8.38 -1.32
CA ALA A 86 -5.95 9.10 -2.54
C ALA A 86 -5.26 8.47 -3.77
N ALA A 87 -4.00 8.07 -3.64
CA ALA A 87 -3.25 7.40 -4.69
C ALA A 87 -3.85 6.02 -5.02
N GLN A 88 -4.14 5.18 -4.03
CA GLN A 88 -4.76 3.86 -4.24
C GLN A 88 -6.11 3.99 -4.96
N THR A 89 -6.98 4.87 -4.46
CA THR A 89 -8.30 5.13 -5.08
C THR A 89 -8.16 5.67 -6.50
N THR A 90 -7.18 6.55 -6.76
CA THR A 90 -6.92 7.08 -8.10
C THR A 90 -6.46 5.97 -9.05
N PHE A 91 -5.56 5.09 -8.61
CA PHE A 91 -5.13 3.97 -9.44
C PHE A 91 -6.27 2.99 -9.74
N LEU A 92 -7.16 2.72 -8.76
CA LEU A 92 -8.36 1.94 -8.99
C LEU A 92 -9.29 2.62 -10.00
N ALA A 93 -9.55 3.92 -9.87
CA ALA A 93 -10.36 4.67 -10.81
C ALA A 93 -9.79 4.63 -12.24
N ILE A 94 -8.47 4.76 -12.39
CA ILE A 94 -7.78 4.62 -13.68
C ILE A 94 -7.94 3.20 -14.22
N ALA A 95 -7.79 2.18 -13.36
CA ALA A 95 -7.96 0.78 -13.74
C ALA A 95 -9.39 0.52 -14.25
N ASP A 96 -10.42 0.99 -13.54
CA ASP A 96 -11.82 0.83 -13.94
C ASP A 96 -12.12 1.49 -15.29
N ILE A 97 -11.59 2.70 -15.52
CA ILE A 97 -11.75 3.40 -16.82
C ILE A 97 -11.07 2.61 -17.95
N THR A 98 -9.89 2.06 -17.69
CA THR A 98 -9.06 1.38 -18.70
C THR A 98 -9.57 -0.03 -18.99
N TYR A 99 -10.11 -0.73 -17.99
CA TYR A 99 -10.54 -2.14 -18.05
C TYR A 99 -12.06 -2.29 -17.98
N ARG A 100 -12.78 -1.62 -18.88
CA ARG A 100 -14.26 -1.58 -18.99
C ARG A 100 -15.01 -2.94 -19.13
N ARG A 101 -14.33 -4.08 -19.28
CA ARG A 101 -14.96 -5.40 -19.54
C ARG A 101 -14.44 -6.57 -18.69
N ALA A 102 -13.47 -6.34 -17.81
CA ALA A 102 -13.15 -7.33 -16.79
C ALA A 102 -14.17 -7.19 -15.66
N ASN A 103 -14.57 -8.28 -15.00
CA ASN A 103 -15.43 -8.29 -13.80
C ASN A 103 -14.73 -7.60 -12.60
N LEU A 104 -14.29 -6.35 -12.75
CA LEU A 104 -13.58 -5.58 -11.73
C LEU A 104 -14.53 -5.09 -10.65
N GLU A 105 -15.84 -5.05 -10.86
CA GLU A 105 -16.79 -4.78 -9.78
C GLU A 105 -16.69 -5.81 -8.64
N HIS A 106 -16.22 -7.05 -8.91
CA HIS A 106 -15.92 -8.07 -7.91
C HIS A 106 -14.45 -8.10 -7.45
N ALA A 107 -13.50 -7.60 -8.27
CA ALA A 107 -12.07 -7.60 -7.95
C ALA A 107 -11.57 -6.28 -7.33
N ALA A 108 -12.25 -5.15 -7.56
CA ALA A 108 -12.03 -3.86 -6.92
C ALA A 108 -12.74 -3.79 -5.57
N ALA A 109 -13.91 -4.45 -5.47
CA ALA A 109 -14.50 -4.90 -4.21
C ALA A 109 -13.92 -6.26 -3.79
N SER A 110 -12.62 -6.48 -4.02
CA SER A 110 -11.94 -7.59 -3.35
C SER A 110 -12.08 -7.35 -1.86
N VAL A 111 -12.40 -8.42 -1.14
CA VAL A 111 -12.53 -8.40 0.32
C VAL A 111 -11.25 -7.82 0.93
N GLU A 112 -10.11 -8.05 0.29
CA GLU A 112 -8.80 -7.49 0.60
C GLU A 112 -8.77 -5.97 0.54
N ASN A 113 -9.24 -5.34 -0.55
CA ASN A 113 -9.26 -3.87 -0.65
C ASN A 113 -10.19 -3.24 0.39
N LEU A 114 -11.35 -3.87 0.63
CA LEU A 114 -12.29 -3.42 1.66
C LEU A 114 -11.73 -3.60 3.07
N MET A 115 -11.07 -4.72 3.35
CA MET A 115 -10.41 -5.00 4.63
C MET A 115 -9.22 -4.07 4.86
N GLN A 116 -8.43 -3.77 3.81
CA GLN A 116 -7.35 -2.78 3.88
C GLN A 116 -7.90 -1.38 4.12
N GLY A 117 -8.97 -0.99 3.41
CA GLY A 117 -9.66 0.28 3.63
C GLY A 117 -10.21 0.41 5.06
N ALA A 118 -10.79 -0.66 5.61
CA ALA A 118 -11.31 -0.71 6.98
C ALA A 118 -10.19 -0.69 8.03
N LEU A 119 -9.11 -1.45 7.84
CA LEU A 119 -7.94 -1.45 8.72
C LEU A 119 -7.31 -0.06 8.77
N LEU A 120 -7.15 0.58 7.61
CA LEU A 120 -6.55 1.90 7.51
C LEU A 120 -7.47 2.99 8.09
N SER A 121 -8.79 2.89 7.88
CA SER A 121 -9.77 3.79 8.52
C SER A 121 -9.72 3.68 10.05
N THR A 122 -9.55 2.46 10.57
CA THR A 122 -9.38 2.21 12.00
C THR A 122 -8.07 2.80 12.51
N LEU A 123 -6.96 2.63 11.78
CA LEU A 123 -5.67 3.21 12.13
C LEU A 123 -5.67 4.75 12.11
N LEU A 124 -6.43 5.37 11.21
CA LEU A 124 -6.62 6.82 11.13
C LEU A 124 -7.55 7.38 12.21
N ALA A 125 -8.43 6.56 12.79
CA ALA A 125 -9.28 6.99 13.90
C ALA A 125 -8.47 7.29 15.18
N PHE A 126 -7.37 6.56 15.43
CA PHE A 126 -6.50 6.80 16.58
C PHE A 126 -5.87 8.20 16.63
N PRO A 127 -5.24 8.73 15.57
CA PRO A 127 -4.73 10.10 15.58
C PRO A 127 -5.84 11.15 15.67
N LEU A 128 -7.01 10.93 15.07
CA LEU A 128 -8.16 11.84 15.23
C LEU A 128 -8.68 11.90 16.67
N LEU A 129 -8.70 10.77 17.37
CA LEU A 129 -9.07 10.71 18.80
C LEU A 129 -8.01 11.34 19.71
N ALA A 130 -6.74 11.32 19.30
CA ALA A 130 -5.64 11.95 20.04
C ALA A 130 -5.55 13.47 19.84
N MET A 131 -6.23 14.02 18.84
CA MET A 131 -6.29 15.46 18.54
C MET A 131 -7.38 16.21 19.32
N ASN A 132 -8.10 15.53 20.23
CA ASN A 132 -9.15 16.07 21.07
C ASN A 132 -8.83 15.86 22.55
#